data_AF-A0A431WET5-F1
#
_entry.id   AF-A0A431WET5-F1
#
_cell.length_a   1.000
_cell.length_b   1.000
_cell.length_c   1.000
_cell.angle_alpha   90.00
_cell.angle_beta   90.00
_cell.angle_gamma   90.00
#
_symmetry.space_group_name_H-M   'P 1'
#
loop_
_entity.id
_entity.type
_entity.pdbx_description
1 polymer ?
#
loop_
_entity_poly.entity_id
_entity_poly.type
_entity_poly.pdbx_seq_one_letter_code
_entity_poly.pdbx_strand_id
1 'polypeptide(L)' 'MKKYKLKKAFKGKRKGTRFYLVAESEFIGVKEFVLRTNDLTERISISEAELKEYFIFLGYI' A
#
# COMPACT_ATOMS: atom_id res chain seq x y z
N MET A 1 -11.26 5.35 4.20
CA MET A 1 -9.95 5.06 3.56
C MET A 1 -9.69 3.55 3.52
N LYS A 2 -9.15 2.99 2.43
CA LYS A 2 -8.81 1.54 2.36
C LYS A 2 -7.60 1.23 3.26
N LYS A 3 -7.64 0.12 3.99
CA LYS A 3 -6.55 -0.38 4.85
C LYS A 3 -5.82 -1.57 4.24
N TYR A 4 -4.51 -1.55 4.33
CA TYR A 4 -3.64 -2.65 3.88
C TYR A 4 -2.61 -3.03 4.95
N LYS A 5 -2.13 -4.27 4.87
CA LYS A 5 -1.03 -4.80 5.71
C LYS A 5 -0.03 -5.57 4.86
N LEU A 6 1.25 -5.43 5.18
CA LEU A 6 2.30 -6.23 4.54
C LEU A 6 2.21 -7.71 4.93
N LYS A 7 2.18 -8.61 3.94
CA LYS A 7 2.25 -10.07 4.15
C LYS A 7 3.68 -10.61 4.22
N LYS A 8 4.64 -9.88 3.65
CA LYS A 8 6.09 -10.12 3.73
C LYS A 8 6.82 -8.77 3.80
N ALA A 9 8.11 -8.78 4.17
CA ALA A 9 8.91 -7.55 4.21
C ALA A 9 9.02 -6.93 2.80
N PHE A 10 9.03 -5.60 2.73
CA PHE A 10 9.01 -4.87 1.46
C PHE A 10 9.55 -3.45 1.65
N LYS A 11 10.43 -2.98 0.74
CA LYS A 11 11.04 -1.64 0.76
C LYS A 11 11.51 -1.21 2.17
N GLY A 12 12.21 -2.10 2.89
CA GLY A 12 12.72 -1.84 4.25
C GLY A 12 11.67 -1.87 5.38
N LYS A 13 10.41 -2.18 5.07
CA LYS A 13 9.31 -2.31 6.04
C LYS A 13 9.11 -3.77 6.42
N ARG A 14 8.83 -4.00 7.71
CA ARG A 14 8.67 -5.34 8.27
C ARG A 14 7.33 -5.94 7.87
N LYS A 15 7.26 -7.27 7.83
CA LYS A 15 5.99 -8.00 7.69
C LYS A 15 5.02 -7.49 8.76
N GLY A 16 3.80 -7.19 8.33
CA GLY A 16 2.72 -6.76 9.20
C GLY A 16 2.59 -5.26 9.42
N THR A 17 3.49 -4.43 8.89
CA THR A 17 3.29 -2.96 8.84
C THR A 17 1.97 -2.64 8.15
N ARG A 18 1.23 -1.68 8.74
CA ARG A 18 -0.10 -1.27 8.29
C ARG A 18 -0.02 0.04 7.52
N PHE A 19 -0.84 0.14 6.49
CA PHE A 19 -0.90 1.28 5.59
C PHE A 19 -2.34 1.67 5.28
N TYR A 20 -2.52 2.95 4.99
CA TYR A 20 -3.72 3.53 4.40
C TYR A 20 -3.47 3.86 2.94
N LEU A 21 -4.40 3.50 2.06
CA LEU A 21 -4.40 4.00 0.69
C LEU A 21 -4.88 5.45 0.70
N VAL A 22 -4.00 6.36 0.27
CA VAL A 22 -4.27 7.80 0.24
C VAL A 22 -4.49 8.32 -1.17
N ALA A 23 -3.95 7.66 -2.19
CA ALA A 23 -4.22 7.97 -3.59
C ALA A 23 -4.13 6.70 -4.45
N GLU A 24 -4.93 6.68 -5.51
CA GLU A 24 -4.95 5.66 -6.56
C GLU A 24 -5.05 6.43 -7.89
N SER A 25 -4.17 6.11 -8.84
CA SER A 25 -4.14 6.74 -10.16
C SER A 25 -4.01 5.66 -11.23
N GLU A 26 -4.69 5.84 -12.36
CA GLU A 26 -4.54 5.02 -13.54
C GLU A 26 -4.27 5.92 -14.74
N PHE A 27 -3.19 5.65 -15.47
CA PHE A 27 -2.84 6.36 -16.69
C PHE A 27 -2.43 5.38 -17.78
N ILE A 28 -3.18 5.37 -18.88
CA ILE A 28 -2.96 4.47 -20.05
C ILE A 28 -2.80 3.00 -19.59
N GLY A 29 -3.70 2.54 -18.72
CA GLY A 29 -3.70 1.17 -18.19
C GLY A 29 -2.63 0.86 -17.13
N VAL A 30 -1.79 1.83 -16.75
CA VAL A 30 -0.83 1.69 -15.66
C VAL A 30 -1.45 2.23 -14.38
N LYS A 31 -1.61 1.37 -13.36
CA LYS A 31 -2.11 1.75 -12.04
C LYS A 31 -0.99 1.95 -11.04
N GLU A 32 -1.04 3.07 -10.34
CA GLU A 32 -0.16 3.41 -9.23
C GLU A 32 -0.96 3.74 -7.97
N PHE A 33 -0.44 3.32 -6.82
CA PHE A 33 -1.07 3.44 -5.52
C PHE A 33 -0.12 4.13 -4.56
N VAL A 34 -0.60 5.13 -3.84
CA VAL A 34 0.15 5.77 -2.76
C VAL A 34 -0.38 5.28 -1.43
N LEU A 35 0.48 4.60 -0.68
CA LEU A 35 0.21 4.10 0.66
C LEU A 35 0.94 4.96 1.70
N ARG A 36 0.29 5.24 2.83
CA ARG A 36 0.88 5.94 3.98
C ARG A 36 0.85 5.05 5.21
N THR A 37 1.91 5.04 6.01
CA THR A 37 1.94 4.31 7.29
C THR A 37 0.86 4.80 8.25
N ASN A 38 0.43 3.94 9.18
CA ASN A 38 -0.62 4.29 10.14
C ASN A 38 -0.22 5.47 11.04
N ASP A 39 1.04 5.53 11.43
CA ASP A 39 1.67 6.65 12.16
C ASP A 39 1.82 7.93 11.31
N LEU A 40 1.43 7.88 10.04
CA LEU A 40 1.47 8.99 9.09
C LEU A 40 2.88 9.52 8.77
N THR A 41 3.97 8.88 9.20
CA THR A 41 5.32 9.41 8.98
C THR A 41 5.87 9.12 7.59
N GLU A 42 5.44 8.04 6.94
CA GLU A 42 6.04 7.58 5.69
C GLU A 42 5.02 7.30 4.59
N ARG A 43 5.42 7.57 3.34
CA ARG A 43 4.62 7.31 2.13
C ARG A 43 5.42 6.45 1.17
N ILE A 44 4.74 5.54 0.48
CA ILE A 44 5.31 4.72 -0.58
C ILE A 44 4.38 4.73 -1.78
N SER A 45 4.94 4.90 -2.98
CA SER A 45 4.25 4.61 -4.24
C SER A 45 4.57 3.17 -4.67
N ILE A 46 3.53 2.46 -5.09
CA ILE A 46 3.61 1.07 -5.54
C ILE A 46 2.71 0.85 -6.75
N SER A 47 3.12 -0.09 -7.59
CA SER A 47 2.34 -0.61 -8.71
C SER A 47 1.23 -1.56 -8.26
N GLU A 48 0.30 -1.88 -9.17
CA GLU A 48 -0.72 -2.92 -8.93
C GLU A 48 -0.10 -4.29 -8.64
N ALA A 49 0.99 -4.63 -9.32
CA ALA A 49 1.71 -5.89 -9.12
C ALA A 49 2.29 -5.97 -7.70
N GLU A 50 2.97 -4.91 -7.26
CA GLU A 50 3.50 -4.82 -5.89
C GLU A 50 2.38 -4.86 -4.84
N LEU A 51 1.25 -4.20 -5.10
CA LEU A 51 0.09 -4.25 -4.20
C LEU A 51 -0.42 -5.69 -4.02
N LYS A 52 -0.61 -6.42 -5.11
CA LYS A 52 -1.06 -7.82 -5.10
C LYS A 52 -0.02 -8.77 -4.46
N GLU A 53 1.27 -8.53 -4.72
CA GLU A 53 2.35 -9.42 -4.28
C GLU A 53 2.77 -9.19 -2.82
N TYR A 54 2.60 -8.01 -2.24
CA TYR A 54 3.12 -7.68 -0.90
C TYR A 54 2.05 -7.33 0.14
N PHE A 55 0.83 -6.98 -0.27
CA PHE A 55 -0.17 -6.44 0.63
C PHE A 55 -1.42 -7.33 0.74
N ILE A 56 -2.09 -7.22 1.88
CA ILE A 56 -3.40 -7.82 2.17
C ILE A 56 -4.36 -6.68 2.50
N PHE A 57 -5.52 -6.67 1.84
CA PHE A 57 -6.60 -5.73 2.16
C PHE A 57 -7.27 -6.11 3.48
N LEU A 58 -7.45 -5.14 4.37
CA LEU A 58 -8.03 -5.32 5.71
C LEU A 58 -9.44 -4.71 5.86
N GLY A 59 -9.99 -4.10 4.80
CA GLY A 59 -11.27 -3.40 4.84
C GLY A 59 -11.12 -1.88 4.83
N TYR A 60 -12.18 -1.20 5.27
CA TYR A 60 -12.28 0.26 5.27
C TYR A 60 -12.10 0.83 6.69
N ILE A 61 -11.58 2.05 6.77
CA ILE A 61 -11.82 3.02 7.87
C ILE A 61 -12.88 3.98 7.39
#